data_AF-A0A1W9JF95-F1
#
_entry.id   AF-A0A1W9JF95-F1
#
_cell.length_a   1.000
_cell.length_b   1.000
_cell.length_c   1.000
_cell.angle_alpha   90.00
_cell.angle_beta   90.00
_cell.angle_gamma   90.00
#
_symmetry.space_group_name_H-M   'P 1'
#
loop_
_entity.id
_entity.type
_entity.pdbx_description
1 polymer ?
#
loop_
_entity_poly.entity_id
_entity_poly.type
_entity_poly.pdbx_seq_one_letter_code
_entity_poly.pdbx_strand_id
1 'polypeptide(L)'
;MTNQVLSESTTLYADAFSARLAQIIQLHRLNQSEFARRLDTSAGFVGDILRGLKKPGHEFLFKLKSTFSVSIDWLLTGEGTMYSATKIDIELLQAVRLQVSVARLAILEDDATARDLLLRIRDGLLDLNADNTELDAFLGRINSNDADWCLALALYNGHLWTDNPDYQRRNLLEAAKAHFEVNKPADKLASLGRSPKTVQINISPSQRVAGRDYNEH
;
A
#
# COMPACT_ATOMS: atom_id res chain seq x y z
N MET A 1 34.72 7.84 25.12
CA MET A 1 33.39 7.18 25.30
C MET A 1 32.54 7.13 24.03
N THR A 2 32.91 7.82 22.95
CA THR A 2 32.10 7.90 21.70
C THR A 2 32.21 6.68 20.79
N ASN A 3 33.37 5.99 20.74
CA ASN A 3 33.55 4.82 19.86
C ASN A 3 32.87 3.54 20.37
N GLN A 4 32.64 3.42 21.68
CA GLN A 4 32.09 2.19 22.28
C GLN A 4 30.57 2.09 22.07
N VAL A 5 29.86 3.22 22.14
CA VAL A 5 28.42 3.30 21.86
C VAL A 5 28.12 3.08 20.37
N LEU A 6 28.99 3.57 19.47
CA LEU A 6 28.90 3.32 18.02
C LEU A 6 29.19 1.85 17.68
N SER A 7 30.14 1.20 18.35
CA SER A 7 30.42 -0.22 18.14
C SER A 7 29.30 -1.12 18.65
N GLU A 8 28.75 -0.86 19.84
CA GLU A 8 27.64 -1.65 20.42
C GLU A 8 26.35 -1.54 19.61
N SER A 9 26.02 -0.32 19.15
CA SER A 9 24.89 -0.10 18.25
C SER A 9 25.11 -0.88 16.94
N THR A 10 26.30 -0.82 16.37
CA THR A 10 26.64 -1.50 15.10
C THR A 10 26.54 -3.01 15.20
N THR A 11 26.91 -3.62 16.33
CA THR A 11 26.78 -5.07 16.57
C THR A 11 25.31 -5.49 16.72
N LEU A 12 24.51 -4.74 17.48
CA LEU A 12 23.06 -5.01 17.59
C LEU A 12 22.33 -4.89 16.25
N TYR A 13 22.69 -3.91 15.42
CA TYR A 13 22.11 -3.74 14.09
C TYR A 13 22.55 -4.84 13.10
N ALA A 14 23.80 -5.31 13.20
CA ALA A 14 24.27 -6.44 12.39
C ALA A 14 23.52 -7.74 12.74
N ASP A 15 23.25 -7.97 14.02
CA ASP A 15 22.46 -9.11 14.49
C ASP A 15 20.99 -9.02 14.00
N ALA A 16 20.38 -7.83 14.06
CA ALA A 16 19.01 -7.62 13.59
C ALA A 16 18.87 -7.78 12.05
N PHE A 17 19.82 -7.24 11.28
CA PHE A 17 19.87 -7.43 9.83
C PHE A 17 20.01 -8.91 9.47
N SER A 18 20.96 -9.60 10.11
CA SER A 18 21.27 -11.01 9.83
C SER A 18 20.07 -11.91 10.14
N ALA A 19 19.35 -11.62 11.24
CA ALA A 19 18.12 -12.32 11.59
C ALA A 19 17.02 -12.14 10.52
N ARG A 20 16.82 -10.90 10.03
CA ARG A 20 15.84 -10.63 8.96
C ARG A 20 16.25 -11.27 7.63
N LEU A 21 17.55 -11.30 7.31
CA LEU A 21 18.05 -12.03 6.14
C LEU A 21 17.81 -13.54 6.27
N ALA A 22 18.03 -14.11 7.45
CA ALA A 22 17.74 -15.52 7.71
C ALA A 22 16.24 -15.84 7.55
N GLN A 23 15.36 -14.94 8.00
CA GLN A 23 13.91 -15.08 7.81
C GLN A 23 13.53 -15.14 6.32
N ILE A 24 14.14 -14.30 5.47
CA ILE A 24 13.89 -14.32 4.02
C ILE A 24 14.28 -15.69 3.44
N ILE A 25 15.47 -16.22 3.79
CA ILE A 25 15.96 -17.52 3.30
C ILE A 25 15.00 -18.65 3.69
N GLN A 26 14.56 -18.65 4.96
CA GLN A 26 13.65 -19.66 5.50
C GLN A 26 12.26 -19.61 4.84
N LEU A 27 11.71 -18.42 4.64
CA LEU A 27 10.38 -18.22 4.05
C LEU A 27 10.32 -18.77 2.61
N HIS A 28 11.39 -18.57 1.83
CA HIS A 28 11.51 -19.10 0.48
C HIS A 28 11.89 -20.59 0.42
N ARG A 29 12.08 -21.24 1.58
CA ARG A 29 12.49 -22.66 1.71
C ARG A 29 13.77 -22.98 0.94
N LEU A 30 14.71 -22.04 0.92
CA LEU A 30 15.99 -22.21 0.24
C LEU A 30 17.09 -22.53 1.24
N ASN A 31 18.08 -23.29 0.81
CA ASN A 31 19.36 -23.32 1.52
C ASN A 31 20.25 -22.12 1.10
N GLN A 32 21.33 -21.87 1.85
CA GLN A 32 22.22 -20.73 1.59
C GLN A 32 22.84 -20.76 0.18
N SER A 33 23.14 -21.95 -0.35
CA SER A 33 23.73 -22.11 -1.68
C SER A 33 22.73 -21.76 -2.79
N GLU A 34 21.48 -22.22 -2.66
CA GLU A 34 20.40 -21.88 -3.59
C GLU A 34 20.07 -20.39 -3.55
N PHE A 35 20.02 -19.81 -2.35
CA PHE A 35 19.79 -18.39 -2.14
C PHE A 35 20.90 -17.55 -2.77
N ALA A 36 22.16 -17.90 -2.52
CA ALA A 36 23.32 -17.23 -3.10
C ALA A 36 23.33 -17.30 -4.63
N ARG A 37 22.99 -18.46 -5.21
CA ARG A 37 22.88 -18.64 -6.65
C ARG A 37 21.81 -17.71 -7.26
N ARG A 38 20.67 -17.51 -6.59
CA ARG A 38 19.61 -16.59 -7.06
C ARG A 38 20.02 -15.12 -6.99
N LEU A 39 20.96 -14.78 -6.10
CA LEU A 39 21.53 -13.43 -5.98
C LEU A 39 22.83 -13.26 -6.76
N ASP A 40 23.23 -14.24 -7.58
CA ASP A 40 24.49 -14.20 -8.31
C ASP A 40 25.67 -13.82 -7.39
N THR A 41 25.75 -14.54 -6.27
CA THR A 41 26.79 -14.37 -5.25
C THR A 41 27.23 -15.73 -4.68
N SER A 42 28.25 -15.72 -3.82
CA SER A 42 28.78 -16.96 -3.22
C SER A 42 28.03 -17.33 -1.93
N ALA A 43 27.84 -18.63 -1.68
CA ALA A 43 27.26 -19.13 -0.44
C ALA A 43 28.08 -18.69 0.79
N GLY A 44 29.42 -18.64 0.65
CA GLY A 44 30.32 -18.14 1.69
C GLY A 44 30.06 -16.67 2.03
N PHE A 45 29.80 -15.82 1.03
CA PHE A 45 29.46 -14.42 1.27
C PHE A 45 28.13 -14.27 2.01
N VAL A 46 27.10 -15.04 1.64
CA VAL A 46 25.82 -15.07 2.37
C VAL A 46 26.04 -15.55 3.82
N GLY A 47 26.83 -16.59 4.02
CA GLY A 47 27.17 -17.10 5.35
C GLY A 47 27.99 -16.12 6.20
N ASP A 48 28.87 -15.32 5.60
CA ASP A 48 29.59 -14.24 6.28
C ASP A 48 28.64 -13.13 6.73
N ILE A 49 27.67 -12.76 5.89
CA ILE A 49 26.64 -11.76 6.24
C ILE A 49 25.78 -12.27 7.39
N LEU A 50 25.27 -13.49 7.32
CA LEU A 50 24.41 -14.08 8.35
C LEU A 50 25.09 -14.21 9.73
N ARG A 51 26.42 -14.29 9.75
CA ARG A 51 27.22 -14.33 10.99
C ARG A 51 27.65 -12.93 11.45
N GLY A 52 27.22 -11.87 10.78
CA GLY A 52 27.63 -10.50 11.07
C GLY A 52 29.10 -10.18 10.73
N LEU A 53 29.80 -11.07 10.01
CA LEU A 53 31.21 -10.91 9.67
C LEU A 53 31.44 -9.95 8.50
N LYS A 54 30.44 -9.81 7.62
CA LYS A 54 30.46 -8.89 6.48
C LYS A 54 29.18 -8.07 6.40
N LYS A 55 29.33 -6.80 6.02
CA LYS A 55 28.20 -5.94 5.68
C LYS A 55 27.91 -6.05 4.17
N PRO A 56 26.65 -6.22 3.76
CA PRO A 56 26.29 -6.22 2.34
C PRO A 56 26.48 -4.84 1.72
N GLY A 57 26.97 -4.81 0.48
CA GLY A 57 27.03 -3.59 -0.33
C GLY A 57 25.72 -3.30 -1.06
N HIS A 58 25.65 -2.15 -1.75
CA HIS A 58 24.46 -1.74 -2.49
C HIS A 58 24.01 -2.78 -3.53
N GLU A 59 24.95 -3.47 -4.17
CA GLU A 59 24.64 -4.44 -5.22
C GLU A 59 23.89 -5.65 -4.66
N PHE A 60 24.32 -6.14 -3.49
CA PHE A 60 23.62 -7.22 -2.80
C PHE A 60 22.20 -6.80 -2.41
N LEU A 61 22.04 -5.59 -1.84
CA LEU A 61 20.73 -5.06 -1.48
C LEU A 61 19.83 -4.90 -2.71
N PHE A 62 20.37 -4.38 -3.82
CA PHE A 62 19.63 -4.25 -5.07
C PHE A 62 19.15 -5.61 -5.60
N LYS A 63 20.06 -6.59 -5.71
CA LYS A 63 19.72 -7.96 -6.15
C LYS A 63 18.68 -8.60 -5.23
N LEU A 64 18.79 -8.38 -3.92
CA LEU A 64 17.80 -8.88 -2.96
C LEU A 64 16.41 -8.28 -3.20
N LYS A 65 16.33 -6.96 -3.41
CA LYS A 65 15.08 -6.27 -3.75
C LYS A 65 14.50 -6.79 -5.06
N SER A 66 15.29 -6.88 -6.12
CA SER A 66 14.81 -7.29 -7.45
C SER A 66 14.40 -8.76 -7.52
N THR A 67 15.13 -9.65 -6.83
CA THR A 67 14.92 -11.10 -6.94
C THR A 67 13.85 -11.60 -5.97
N PHE A 68 13.76 -11.02 -4.77
CA PHE A 68 12.86 -11.49 -3.72
C PHE A 68 11.77 -10.47 -3.34
N SER A 69 11.71 -9.31 -4.02
CA SER A 69 10.74 -8.23 -3.75
C SER A 69 10.77 -7.72 -2.30
N VAL A 70 11.92 -7.84 -1.64
CA VAL A 70 12.12 -7.47 -0.24
C VAL A 70 12.25 -5.96 -0.10
N SER A 71 11.59 -5.39 0.92
CA SER A 71 11.79 -4.01 1.35
C SER A 71 13.17 -3.83 1.99
N ILE A 72 13.96 -2.93 1.42
CA ILE A 72 15.28 -2.58 1.97
C ILE A 72 15.15 -1.80 3.27
N ASP A 73 14.13 -0.96 3.39
CA ASP A 73 13.85 -0.22 4.62
C ASP A 73 13.56 -1.19 5.77
N TRP A 74 12.70 -2.19 5.55
CA TRP A 74 12.43 -3.24 6.54
C TRP A 74 13.67 -4.05 6.88
N LEU A 75 14.45 -4.43 5.87
CA LEU A 75 15.65 -5.23 6.10
C LEU A 75 16.70 -4.49 6.94
N LEU A 76 16.88 -3.19 6.72
CA LEU A 76 17.88 -2.38 7.41
C LEU A 76 17.40 -1.90 8.78
N THR A 77 16.17 -1.40 8.87
CA THR A 77 15.65 -0.73 10.07
C THR A 77 14.78 -1.64 10.93
N GLY A 78 14.11 -2.62 10.32
CA GLY A 78 13.03 -3.39 10.94
C GLY A 78 11.67 -2.71 10.88
N GLU A 79 11.56 -1.53 10.28
CA GLU A 79 10.30 -0.79 10.14
C GLU A 79 9.57 -1.19 8.84
N GLY A 80 8.24 -1.24 8.90
CA GLY A 80 7.39 -1.66 7.77
C GLY A 80 7.32 -3.18 7.60
N THR A 81 7.06 -3.65 6.38
CA THR A 81 6.84 -5.06 6.05
C THR A 81 8.00 -5.65 5.23
N MET A 82 8.20 -6.98 5.32
CA MET A 82 9.27 -7.69 4.60
C MET A 82 9.23 -7.47 3.08
N TYR A 83 8.04 -7.41 2.49
CA TYR A 83 7.86 -7.20 1.06
C TYR A 83 7.52 -5.75 0.76
N SER A 84 8.13 -5.19 -0.28
CA SER A 84 7.72 -3.89 -0.81
C SER A 84 6.35 -4.04 -1.46
N ALA A 85 5.30 -3.85 -0.67
CA ALA A 85 3.96 -3.78 -1.21
C ALA A 85 3.83 -2.42 -1.91
N THR A 86 3.72 -2.46 -3.24
CA THR A 86 3.61 -1.25 -4.07
C THR A 86 2.15 -0.88 -4.16
N LYS A 87 1.81 0.38 -3.89
CA LYS A 87 0.45 0.86 -4.05
C LYS A 87 0.01 0.68 -5.50
N ILE A 88 -1.25 0.33 -5.67
CA ILE A 88 -1.91 0.42 -6.97
C ILE A 88 -2.08 1.90 -7.29
N ASP A 89 -1.59 2.35 -8.43
CA ASP A 89 -1.95 3.65 -8.98
C ASP A 89 -3.43 3.60 -9.39
N ILE A 90 -4.28 4.24 -8.58
CA ILE A 90 -5.74 4.19 -8.73
C ILE A 90 -6.16 4.88 -10.03
N GLU A 91 -5.53 6.01 -10.36
CA GLU A 91 -5.85 6.81 -11.54
C GLU A 91 -5.48 6.04 -12.82
N LEU A 92 -4.28 5.47 -12.86
CA LEU A 92 -3.85 4.64 -13.98
C LEU A 92 -4.74 3.41 -14.15
N LEU A 93 -5.10 2.73 -13.06
CA LEU A 93 -5.94 1.54 -13.14
C LEU A 93 -7.38 1.88 -13.59
N GLN A 94 -7.92 3.03 -13.17
CA GLN A 94 -9.19 3.56 -13.68
C GLN A 94 -9.11 3.84 -15.19
N ALA A 95 -8.04 4.51 -15.65
CA ALA A 95 -7.83 4.78 -17.07
C ALA A 95 -7.75 3.49 -17.90
N VAL A 96 -6.99 2.50 -17.44
CA VAL A 96 -6.88 1.19 -18.10
C VAL A 96 -8.23 0.48 -18.17
N ARG A 97 -9.01 0.48 -17.08
CA ARG A 97 -10.36 -0.12 -17.08
C ARG A 97 -11.29 0.56 -18.06
N LEU A 98 -11.30 1.88 -18.09
CA LEU A 98 -12.09 2.64 -19.05
C LEU A 98 -11.70 2.26 -20.49
N GLN A 99 -10.40 2.23 -20.79
CA GLN A 99 -9.91 1.84 -22.11
C GLN A 99 -10.32 0.43 -22.50
N VAL A 100 -10.25 -0.54 -21.58
CA VAL A 100 -10.70 -1.92 -21.81
C VAL A 100 -12.20 -1.98 -22.09
N SER A 101 -13.01 -1.26 -21.31
CA SER A 101 -14.47 -1.20 -21.52
C SER A 101 -14.83 -0.56 -22.86
N VAL A 102 -14.20 0.56 -23.20
CA VAL A 102 -14.35 1.23 -24.50
C VAL A 102 -13.97 0.29 -25.64
N ALA A 103 -12.82 -0.37 -25.56
CA ALA A 103 -12.37 -1.32 -26.57
C ALA A 103 -13.35 -2.51 -26.71
N ARG A 104 -13.84 -3.05 -25.59
CA ARG A 104 -14.82 -4.14 -25.60
C ARG A 104 -16.10 -3.73 -26.33
N LEU A 105 -16.67 -2.57 -26.02
CA LEU A 105 -17.89 -2.08 -26.66
C LEU A 105 -17.68 -1.78 -28.14
N ALA A 106 -16.57 -1.12 -28.49
CA ALA A 106 -16.23 -0.76 -29.86
C ALA A 106 -16.03 -2.00 -30.77
N ILE A 107 -15.42 -3.06 -30.24
CA ILE A 107 -15.04 -4.25 -31.01
C ILE A 107 -16.14 -5.31 -30.99
N LEU A 108 -16.73 -5.60 -29.83
CA LEU A 108 -17.68 -6.70 -29.67
C LEU A 108 -19.14 -6.29 -29.87
N GLU A 109 -19.49 -5.03 -29.57
CA GLU A 109 -20.88 -4.56 -29.57
C GLU A 109 -21.16 -3.53 -30.67
N ASP A 110 -20.19 -3.29 -31.57
CA ASP A 110 -20.31 -2.36 -32.71
C ASP A 110 -20.67 -0.91 -32.30
N ASP A 111 -20.41 -0.54 -31.04
CA ASP A 111 -20.83 0.74 -30.46
C ASP A 111 -20.07 1.92 -31.11
N ALA A 112 -20.81 2.78 -31.81
CA ALA A 112 -20.26 3.91 -32.56
C ALA A 112 -19.58 4.95 -31.67
N THR A 113 -20.15 5.23 -30.50
CA THR A 113 -19.59 6.17 -29.52
C THR A 113 -18.30 5.62 -28.93
N ALA A 114 -18.26 4.32 -28.63
CA ALA A 114 -17.05 3.65 -28.16
C ALA A 114 -15.93 3.66 -29.21
N ARG A 115 -16.25 3.51 -30.50
CA ARG A 115 -15.26 3.61 -31.59
C ARG A 115 -14.69 5.00 -31.74
N ASP A 116 -15.55 6.02 -31.73
CA ASP A 116 -15.12 7.41 -31.77
C ASP A 116 -14.22 7.73 -30.58
N LEU A 117 -14.59 7.27 -29.38
CA LEU A 117 -13.77 7.42 -28.19
C LEU A 117 -12.42 6.72 -28.33
N LEU A 118 -12.38 5.48 -28.82
CA LEU A 118 -11.13 4.74 -29.03
C LEU A 118 -10.16 5.51 -29.94
N LEU A 119 -10.65 6.11 -31.03
CA LEU A 119 -9.85 6.94 -31.93
C LEU A 119 -9.31 8.19 -31.20
N ARG A 120 -10.16 8.87 -30.42
CA ARG A 120 -9.73 10.03 -29.61
C ARG A 120 -8.70 9.65 -28.53
N ILE A 121 -8.85 8.50 -27.87
CA ILE A 121 -7.87 8.00 -26.89
C ILE A 121 -6.52 7.78 -27.57
N ARG A 122 -6.54 7.06 -28.70
CA ARG A 122 -5.33 6.74 -29.49
C ARG A 122 -4.58 8.00 -29.91
N ASP A 123 -5.32 9.02 -30.31
CA ASP A 123 -4.75 10.27 -30.84
C ASP A 123 -4.39 11.26 -29.71
N GLY A 124 -4.65 10.91 -28.44
CA GLY A 124 -4.36 11.77 -27.28
C GLY A 124 -5.30 12.98 -27.15
N LEU A 125 -6.47 12.91 -27.79
CA LEU A 125 -7.43 14.02 -27.95
C LEU A 125 -8.62 13.94 -26.98
N LEU A 126 -8.56 13.07 -25.98
CA LEU A 126 -9.60 13.00 -24.95
C LEU A 126 -9.53 14.22 -24.03
N ASP A 127 -10.46 15.15 -24.22
CA ASP A 127 -10.79 16.15 -23.19
C ASP A 127 -11.98 15.65 -22.36
N LEU A 128 -11.69 15.19 -21.15
CA LEU A 128 -12.70 14.73 -20.19
C LEU A 128 -13.41 15.91 -19.48
N ASN A 129 -12.94 17.15 -19.69
CA ASN A 129 -13.52 18.35 -19.07
C ASN A 129 -14.43 19.13 -20.02
N ALA A 130 -14.57 18.68 -21.27
CA ALA A 130 -15.53 19.26 -22.20
C ALA A 130 -16.94 18.85 -21.77
N ASP A 131 -17.85 19.82 -21.60
CA ASP A 131 -19.28 19.58 -21.35
C ASP A 131 -19.88 18.79 -22.52
N ASN A 132 -19.86 17.46 -22.39
CA ASN A 132 -20.35 16.55 -23.40
C ASN A 132 -21.31 15.56 -22.74
N THR A 133 -22.59 15.93 -22.75
CA THR A 133 -23.69 15.15 -22.15
C THR A 133 -23.76 13.72 -22.70
N GLU A 134 -23.33 13.47 -23.95
CA GLU A 134 -23.28 12.12 -24.52
C GLU A 134 -22.12 11.31 -23.95
N LEU A 135 -20.95 11.93 -23.76
CA LEU A 135 -19.80 11.32 -23.10
C LEU A 135 -20.12 11.00 -21.64
N ASP A 136 -20.74 11.93 -20.91
CA ASP A 136 -21.14 11.70 -19.51
C ASP A 136 -22.16 10.58 -19.36
N ALA A 137 -23.16 10.51 -20.26
CA ALA A 137 -24.11 9.41 -20.29
C ALA A 137 -23.43 8.07 -20.61
N PHE A 138 -22.49 8.07 -21.55
CA PHE A 138 -21.71 6.89 -21.92
C PHE A 138 -20.80 6.42 -20.78
N LEU A 139 -20.07 7.34 -20.14
CA LEU A 139 -19.23 7.06 -18.97
C LEU A 139 -20.08 6.59 -17.79
N GLY A 140 -21.24 7.20 -17.56
CA GLY A 140 -22.20 6.78 -16.55
C GLY A 140 -22.71 5.35 -16.78
N ARG A 141 -22.96 4.97 -18.04
CA ARG A 141 -23.34 3.59 -18.41
C ARG A 141 -22.22 2.58 -18.18
N ILE A 142 -20.96 2.95 -18.42
CA ILE A 142 -19.81 2.05 -18.24
C ILE A 142 -19.40 1.94 -16.77
N ASN A 143 -19.50 3.03 -16.02
CA ASN A 143 -19.01 3.13 -14.65
C ASN A 143 -20.13 2.98 -13.60
N SER A 144 -21.34 2.57 -14.00
CA SER A 144 -22.52 2.51 -13.12
C SER A 144 -22.39 1.59 -11.89
N ASN A 145 -21.27 0.86 -11.74
CA ASN A 145 -21.03 -0.06 -10.62
C ASN A 145 -19.64 0.12 -9.96
N ASP A 146 -19.00 1.28 -10.11
CA ASP A 146 -17.59 1.47 -9.72
C ASP A 146 -17.33 1.93 -8.28
N ALA A 147 -18.37 2.29 -7.52
CA ALA A 147 -18.20 2.81 -6.17
C ALA A 147 -17.52 1.79 -5.24
N ASP A 148 -18.00 0.55 -5.25
CA ASP A 148 -17.44 -0.54 -4.45
C ASP A 148 -16.03 -0.93 -4.91
N TRP A 149 -15.75 -0.81 -6.21
CA TRP A 149 -14.43 -1.09 -6.77
C TRP A 149 -13.41 -0.03 -6.37
N CYS A 150 -13.79 1.25 -6.43
CA CYS A 150 -12.96 2.36 -5.95
C CYS A 150 -12.69 2.22 -4.45
N LEU A 151 -13.70 1.84 -3.67
CA LEU A 151 -13.54 1.54 -2.26
C LEU A 151 -12.57 0.36 -2.04
N ALA A 152 -12.70 -0.73 -2.81
CA ALA A 152 -11.81 -1.88 -2.70
C ALA A 152 -10.34 -1.50 -2.95
N LEU A 153 -10.07 -0.67 -3.96
CA LEU A 153 -8.71 -0.16 -4.22
C LEU A 153 -8.20 0.74 -3.10
N ALA A 154 -9.04 1.65 -2.61
CA ALA A 154 -8.68 2.55 -1.52
C ALA A 154 -8.35 1.75 -0.25
N LEU A 155 -9.15 0.73 0.08
CA LEU A 155 -8.93 -0.15 1.20
C LEU A 155 -7.66 -0.99 1.02
N TYR A 156 -7.43 -1.54 -0.17
CA TYR A 156 -6.22 -2.29 -0.51
C TYR A 156 -4.97 -1.44 -0.28
N ASN A 157 -4.90 -0.25 -0.87
CA ASN A 157 -3.76 0.66 -0.73
C ASN A 157 -3.59 1.19 0.71
N GLY A 158 -4.70 1.39 1.43
CA GLY A 158 -4.69 1.88 2.81
C GLY A 158 -4.23 0.84 3.84
N HIS A 159 -4.42 -0.45 3.57
CA HIS A 159 -4.05 -1.56 4.46
C HIS A 159 -2.85 -2.36 3.97
N LEU A 160 -2.18 -1.86 2.93
CA LEU A 160 -1.10 -2.52 2.21
C LEU A 160 0.07 -2.93 3.12
N TRP A 161 0.29 -2.22 4.23
CA TRP A 161 1.41 -2.37 5.15
C TRP A 161 1.04 -3.04 6.49
N THR A 162 0.12 -4.01 6.48
CA THR A 162 -0.25 -4.74 7.71
C THR A 162 0.54 -6.06 7.81
N ASP A 163 1.27 -6.25 8.91
CA ASP A 163 2.24 -7.36 9.08
C ASP A 163 1.63 -8.76 9.11
N ASN A 164 0.40 -8.90 9.62
CA ASN A 164 -0.27 -10.19 9.76
C ASN A 164 -1.46 -10.29 8.78
N PRO A 165 -1.50 -11.29 7.88
CA PRO A 165 -2.57 -11.47 6.91
C PRO A 165 -3.97 -11.62 7.52
N ASP A 166 -4.09 -12.24 8.69
CA ASP A 166 -5.39 -12.39 9.39
C ASP A 166 -5.87 -11.06 9.96
N TYR A 167 -4.98 -10.27 10.56
CA TYR A 167 -5.31 -8.91 11.00
C TYR A 167 -5.62 -8.00 9.83
N GLN A 168 -4.87 -8.11 8.73
CA GLN A 168 -5.11 -7.33 7.51
C GLN A 168 -6.52 -7.60 6.97
N ARG A 169 -6.91 -8.88 6.82
CA ARG A 169 -8.25 -9.26 6.35
C ARG A 169 -9.36 -8.76 7.27
N ARG A 170 -9.18 -8.85 8.58
CA ARG A 170 -10.14 -8.34 9.57
C ARG A 170 -10.27 -6.83 9.51
N ASN A 171 -9.16 -6.10 9.46
CA ASN A 171 -9.16 -4.64 9.39
C ASN A 171 -9.82 -4.14 8.09
N LEU A 172 -9.55 -4.80 6.95
CA LEU A 172 -10.21 -4.52 5.68
C LEU A 172 -11.73 -4.68 5.77
N LEU A 173 -12.21 -5.75 6.40
CA LEU A 173 -13.64 -6.00 6.60
C LEU A 173 -14.28 -4.93 7.49
N GLU A 174 -13.64 -4.58 8.61
CA GLU A 174 -14.15 -3.54 9.52
C GLU A 174 -14.18 -2.16 8.84
N ALA A 175 -13.16 -1.82 8.04
CA ALA A 175 -13.11 -0.57 7.29
C ALA A 175 -14.19 -0.50 6.20
N ALA A 176 -14.43 -1.60 5.47
CA ALA A 176 -15.52 -1.69 4.51
C ALA A 176 -16.89 -1.53 5.20
N LYS A 177 -17.10 -2.23 6.32
CA LYS A 177 -18.33 -2.14 7.11
C LYS A 177 -18.57 -0.72 7.62
N ALA A 178 -17.54 -0.07 8.17
CA ALA A 178 -17.62 1.32 8.64
C ALA A 178 -17.98 2.29 7.50
N HIS A 179 -17.40 2.12 6.31
CA HIS A 179 -17.74 2.94 5.14
C HIS A 179 -19.25 2.86 4.82
N PHE A 180 -19.82 1.66 4.76
CA PHE A 180 -21.24 1.50 4.47
C PHE A 180 -22.15 1.86 5.64
N GLU A 181 -21.70 1.71 6.89
CA GLU A 181 -22.44 2.16 8.07
C GLU A 181 -22.63 3.68 8.08
N VAL A 182 -21.58 4.43 7.73
CA VAL A 182 -21.62 5.89 7.59
C VAL A 182 -22.46 6.31 6.38
N ASN A 183 -22.41 5.56 5.28
CA ASN A 183 -23.12 5.85 4.03
C ASN A 183 -24.48 5.14 3.91
N LYS A 184 -25.07 4.69 5.03
CA LYS A 184 -26.39 4.06 5.01
C LYS A 184 -27.40 4.98 4.32
N PRO A 185 -28.25 4.46 3.42
CA PRO A 185 -29.26 5.26 2.71
C PRO A 185 -30.40 5.81 3.59
N ALA A 186 -30.32 5.69 4.92
CA ALA A 186 -31.34 6.15 5.86
C ALA A 186 -30.78 7.23 6.81
N ASP A 187 -30.71 8.48 6.32
CA ASP A 187 -30.98 9.74 7.07
C ASP A 187 -30.56 11.04 6.34
N LYS A 188 -30.29 11.02 5.02
CA LYS A 188 -30.15 12.27 4.26
C LYS A 188 -31.45 13.09 4.20
N LEU A 189 -32.63 12.46 4.34
CA LEU A 189 -33.92 13.14 4.38
C LEU A 189 -34.32 13.64 5.79
N ALA A 190 -33.88 13.00 6.87
CA ALA A 190 -34.16 13.47 8.24
C ALA A 190 -33.24 14.63 8.68
N SER A 191 -32.05 14.74 8.08
CA SER A 191 -31.07 15.80 8.37
C SER A 191 -31.36 17.14 7.67
N LEU A 192 -32.16 17.15 6.60
CA LEU A 192 -32.64 18.39 5.94
C LEU A 192 -33.76 19.12 6.73
N GLY A 193 -34.34 18.49 7.75
CA GLY A 193 -35.41 19.04 8.58
C GLY A 193 -35.01 19.55 9.96
N ARG A 194 -33.73 19.45 10.34
CA ARG A 194 -33.25 19.95 11.65
C ARG A 194 -32.31 21.13 11.45
N SER A 195 -32.78 22.32 11.84
CA SER A 195 -31.95 23.52 11.95
C SER A 195 -30.70 23.21 12.80
N PRO A 196 -29.51 23.71 12.41
CA PRO A 196 -28.29 23.45 13.16
C PRO A 196 -28.41 24.12 14.54
N LYS A 197 -28.38 23.32 15.61
CA LYS A 197 -28.13 23.84 16.96
C LYS A 197 -26.67 24.31 16.99
N THR A 198 -26.48 25.61 17.18
CA THR A 198 -25.17 26.22 17.43
C THR A 198 -24.46 25.48 18.56
N VAL A 199 -23.41 24.73 18.23
CA VAL A 199 -22.52 24.13 19.23
C VAL A 199 -21.57 25.24 19.69
N GLN A 200 -21.82 25.80 20.87
CA GLN A 200 -20.84 26.64 21.56
C GLN A 200 -19.71 25.74 22.09
N ILE A 201 -18.52 25.91 21.52
CA ILE A 201 -17.31 25.22 21.97
C ILE A 201 -16.66 26.09 23.04
N ASN A 202 -16.82 25.70 24.32
CA ASN A 202 -16.03 26.27 25.41
C ASN A 202 -14.67 25.57 25.44
N ILE A 203 -13.62 26.30 25.05
CA ILE A 203 -12.23 25.85 25.19
C ILE A 203 -11.70 26.46 26.48
N SER A 204 -11.52 25.63 27.51
CA SER A 204 -10.74 26.00 28.71
C SER A 204 -9.30 25.49 28.56
N PRO A 205 -8.27 26.31 28.85
CA PRO A 205 -6.88 25.90 28.74
C PRO A 205 -6.38 25.20 30.02
N SER A 206 -5.51 24.21 29.82
CA SER A 206 -4.59 23.60 30.79
C SER A 206 -5.13 22.54 31.76
N GLN A 207 -4.70 21.28 31.57
CA GLN A 207 -4.27 20.44 32.69
C GLN A 207 -3.25 19.39 32.22
N ARG A 208 -2.08 19.42 32.85
CA ARG A 208 -0.93 18.54 32.64
C ARG A 208 -1.27 17.13 33.14
N VAL A 209 -0.99 16.10 32.35
CA VAL A 209 -1.05 14.70 32.81
C VAL A 209 0.29 14.37 33.48
N ALA A 210 0.26 14.29 34.81
CA ALA A 210 1.30 13.69 35.65
C ALA A 210 0.88 12.25 35.99
N GLY A 211 1.85 11.33 36.06
CA GLY A 211 1.63 9.98 36.57
C GLY A 211 2.56 8.94 35.95
N ARG A 212 3.84 8.98 36.32
CA ARG A 212 4.82 7.90 36.08
C ARG A 212 5.47 7.61 37.43
N ASP A 213 4.81 6.79 38.23
CA ASP A 213 5.33 6.36 39.54
C ASP A 213 6.26 5.16 39.34
N TYR A 214 7.50 5.33 39.79
CA TYR A 214 8.49 4.27 40.02
C TYR A 214 8.38 3.85 41.49
N ASN A 215 8.36 2.54 41.78
CA ASN A 215 8.53 2.01 43.13
C ASN A 215 9.92 1.35 43.23
N GLU A 216 10.75 1.84 44.16
CA GLU A 216 11.91 1.14 44.72
C GLU A 216 11.66 0.91 46.21
N HIS A 217 11.83 -0.34 46.66
CA HIS A 217 12.28 -0.71 48.00
C HIS A 217 13.15 -1.97 47.88
#